data_AF-A0A6A8MBD0-F1
#
_entry.id   AF-A0A6A8MBD0-F1
#
_cell.length_a   1.000
_cell.length_b   1.000
_cell.length_c   1.000
_cell.angle_alpha   90.00
_cell.angle_beta   90.00
_cell.angle_gamma   90.00
#
_symmetry.space_group_name_H-M   'P 1'
#
loop_
_entity.id
_entity.type
_entity.pdbx_description
1 polymer ?
#
loop_
_entity_poly.entity_id
_entity_poly.type
_entity_poly.pdbx_seq_one_letter_code
_entity_poly.pdbx_strand_id
1 'polypeptide(L)'
;MNKNLEELTMLRKSAFEIADFLKDNPENPVSLSLFLLRLGIRDAGVEDKLIKKTAEIAFGADDPMELTVEDFQHEFHKIASQISDAPDETEQTIYIVTWIGQHLFPRVYPIAMNF
;
A
#
# COMPACT_ATOMS: atom_id res chain seq x y z
N MET A 1 21.77 -6.97 -25.16
CA MET A 1 20.81 -6.56 -24.12
C MET A 1 19.92 -7.76 -23.84
N ASN A 2 19.62 -8.06 -22.58
CA ASN A 2 18.91 -9.30 -22.23
C ASN A 2 17.43 -9.13 -22.57
N LYS A 3 16.92 -9.84 -23.58
CA LYS A 3 15.56 -9.69 -24.13
C LYS A 3 14.45 -9.76 -23.07
N ASN A 4 14.67 -10.58 -22.04
CA ASN A 4 13.76 -10.70 -20.89
C ASN A 4 13.66 -9.40 -20.05
N LEU A 5 14.74 -8.61 -19.98
CA LEU A 5 14.76 -7.36 -19.21
C LEU A 5 13.96 -6.25 -19.92
N GLU A 6 13.99 -6.21 -21.26
CA GLU A 6 13.20 -5.29 -22.05
C GLU A 6 11.70 -5.60 -21.95
N GLU A 7 11.32 -6.88 -22.05
CA GLU A 7 9.93 -7.32 -21.91
C GLU A 7 9.35 -6.98 -20.53
N LEU A 8 10.10 -7.24 -19.45
CA LEU A 8 9.71 -6.87 -18.09
C LEU A 8 9.60 -5.36 -17.90
N THR A 9 10.48 -4.58 -18.55
CA THR A 9 10.45 -3.12 -18.48
C THR A 9 9.20 -2.56 -19.20
N MET A 10 8.84 -3.12 -20.35
CA MET A 10 7.62 -2.74 -21.07
C MET A 10 6.35 -3.09 -20.28
N LEU A 11 6.26 -4.30 -19.73
CA LEU A 11 5.15 -4.73 -18.88
C LEU A 11 4.94 -3.79 -17.68
N ARG A 12 6.04 -3.43 -17.00
CA ARG A 12 5.98 -2.49 -15.87
C ARG A 12 5.51 -1.12 -16.31
N LYS A 13 6.01 -0.60 -17.44
CA LYS A 13 5.62 0.71 -17.96
C LYS A 13 4.13 0.75 -18.33
N SER A 14 3.62 -0.30 -18.97
CA SER A 14 2.19 -0.44 -19.28
C SER A 14 1.33 -0.51 -18.03
N ALA A 15 1.77 -1.21 -16.97
CA ALA A 15 1.04 -1.24 -15.70
C ALA A 15 0.92 0.15 -15.05
N PHE A 16 1.98 0.95 -15.10
CA PHE A 16 1.96 2.34 -14.63
C PHE A 16 1.06 3.24 -15.48
N GLU A 17 1.16 3.16 -16.81
CA GLU A 17 0.30 3.93 -17.72
C GLU A 17 -1.18 3.56 -17.56
N ILE A 18 -1.47 2.28 -17.29
CA ILE A 18 -2.82 1.79 -16.99
C ILE A 18 -3.32 2.36 -15.65
N ALA A 19 -2.51 2.33 -14.59
CA ALA A 19 -2.90 2.90 -13.29
C ALA A 19 -3.19 4.40 -13.40
N ASP A 20 -2.37 5.15 -14.13
CA ASP A 20 -2.52 6.60 -14.36
C ASP A 20 -3.78 6.90 -15.20
N PHE A 21 -4.02 6.11 -16.26
CA PHE A 21 -5.24 6.20 -17.07
C PHE A 21 -6.51 5.87 -16.29
N LEU A 22 -6.43 4.96 -15.33
CA LEU A 22 -7.59 4.46 -14.58
C LEU A 22 -8.10 5.42 -13.49
N LYS A 23 -7.51 6.62 -13.35
CA LYS A 23 -7.92 7.63 -12.35
C LYS A 23 -7.89 7.07 -10.94
N ASP A 24 -6.72 6.58 -10.53
CA ASP A 24 -6.51 6.02 -9.19
C ASP A 24 -6.97 6.99 -8.09
N ASN A 25 -7.99 6.59 -7.34
CA ASN A 25 -8.63 7.43 -6.33
C ASN A 25 -9.39 6.54 -5.31
N PRO A 26 -9.91 7.12 -4.20
CA PRO A 26 -10.69 6.40 -3.20
C PRO A 26 -11.81 5.48 -3.72
N GLU A 27 -12.52 5.91 -4.76
CA GLU A 27 -13.63 5.19 -5.38
C GLU A 27 -13.16 4.19 -6.45
N ASN A 28 -11.90 4.29 -6.88
CA ASN A 28 -11.27 3.40 -7.84
C ASN A 28 -9.77 3.18 -7.52
N PRO A 29 -9.46 2.40 -6.46
CA PRO A 29 -8.11 2.21 -5.91
C PRO A 29 -7.26 1.23 -6.71
N VAL A 30 -7.17 1.44 -8.01
CA VAL A 30 -6.56 0.51 -8.97
C VAL A 30 -5.11 0.17 -8.63
N SER A 31 -4.28 1.16 -8.26
CA SER A 31 -2.86 0.85 -8.02
C SER A 31 -2.66 0.04 -6.74
N LEU A 32 -3.44 0.32 -5.69
CA LEU A 32 -3.49 -0.48 -4.47
C LEU A 32 -3.99 -1.91 -4.76
N SER A 33 -5.11 -2.05 -5.49
CA SER A 33 -5.64 -3.33 -5.93
C SER A 33 -4.62 -4.17 -6.72
N LEU A 34 -3.91 -3.55 -7.69
CA LEU A 34 -2.88 -4.23 -8.47
C LEU A 34 -1.66 -4.61 -7.63
N PHE A 35 -1.28 -3.76 -6.67
CA PHE A 35 -0.21 -4.05 -5.74
C PHE A 35 -0.54 -5.27 -4.86
N LEU A 36 -1.74 -5.31 -4.27
CA LEU A 36 -2.22 -6.45 -3.49
C LEU A 36 -2.25 -7.74 -4.34
N LEU A 37 -2.72 -7.66 -5.58
CA LEU A 37 -2.71 -8.79 -6.51
C LEU A 37 -1.28 -9.31 -6.76
N ARG A 38 -0.29 -8.42 -6.88
CA ARG A 38 1.12 -8.79 -7.06
C ARG A 38 1.69 -9.52 -5.84
N LEU A 39 1.21 -9.20 -4.64
CA LEU A 39 1.52 -9.95 -3.41
C LEU A 39 0.78 -11.30 -3.33
N GLY A 40 -0.06 -11.63 -4.31
CA GLY A 40 -0.87 -12.84 -4.31
C GLY A 40 -2.16 -12.72 -3.49
N ILE A 41 -2.54 -11.50 -3.09
CA ILE A 41 -3.78 -11.22 -2.39
C ILE A 41 -4.90 -11.03 -3.41
N ARG A 42 -5.86 -11.96 -3.43
CA ARG A 42 -6.97 -11.98 -4.39
C ARG A 42 -8.33 -11.65 -3.77
N ASP A 43 -8.39 -11.59 -2.44
CA ASP A 43 -9.60 -11.18 -1.73
C ASP A 43 -9.78 -9.66 -1.88
N ALA A 44 -10.79 -9.26 -2.66
CA ALA A 44 -11.14 -7.86 -2.87
C ALA A 44 -11.48 -7.13 -1.55
N GLY A 45 -11.90 -7.85 -0.50
CA GLY A 45 -12.18 -7.27 0.80
C GLY A 45 -10.93 -6.91 1.62
N VAL A 46 -9.73 -7.32 1.21
CA VAL A 46 -8.49 -6.96 1.93
C VAL A 46 -8.18 -5.47 1.81
N GLU A 47 -8.42 -4.88 0.65
CA GLU A 47 -8.22 -3.44 0.42
C GLU A 47 -9.03 -2.59 1.40
N ASP A 48 -10.34 -2.85 1.49
CA ASP A 48 -11.24 -2.20 2.45
C ASP A 48 -10.79 -2.37 3.90
N LYS A 49 -10.27 -3.55 4.27
CA LYS A 49 -9.77 -3.83 5.62
C LYS A 49 -8.51 -3.03 5.91
N LEU A 50 -7.58 -2.93 4.97
CA LEU A 50 -6.35 -2.14 5.12
C LEU A 50 -6.65 -0.64 5.24
N ILE A 51 -7.60 -0.14 4.45
CA ILE A 51 -8.08 1.24 4.53
C ILE A 51 -8.68 1.53 5.91
N LYS A 52 -9.61 0.67 6.36
CA LYS A 52 -10.24 0.80 7.69
C LYS A 52 -9.23 0.72 8.81
N LYS A 53 -8.30 -0.23 8.74
CA LYS A 53 -7.27 -0.42 9.77
C LYS A 53 -6.32 0.78 9.85
N THR A 54 -5.92 1.34 8.72
CA THR A 54 -5.13 2.57 8.67
C THR A 54 -5.84 3.72 9.37
N ALA A 55 -7.15 3.88 9.13
CA ALA A 55 -7.96 4.89 9.81
C ALA A 55 -8.05 4.62 11.32
N GLU A 56 -8.30 3.37 11.72
CA GLU A 56 -8.37 2.97 13.13
C GLU A 56 -7.07 3.31 13.89
N ILE A 57 -5.91 2.98 13.32
CA ILE A 57 -4.60 3.30 13.91
C ILE A 57 -4.42 4.81 14.01
N ALA A 58 -4.67 5.54 12.92
CA ALA A 58 -4.47 6.98 12.86
C ALA A 58 -5.39 7.78 13.79
N PHE A 59 -6.63 7.34 13.98
CA PHE A 59 -7.59 7.98 14.89
C PHE A 59 -7.48 7.47 16.33
N GLY A 60 -6.90 6.30 16.54
CA GLY A 60 -6.68 5.71 17.86
C GLY A 60 -5.41 6.21 18.56
N ALA A 61 -4.48 6.83 17.82
CA ALA A 61 -3.26 7.40 18.38
C ALA A 61 -3.54 8.71 19.14
N ASP A 62 -3.01 8.83 20.37
CA ASP A 62 -3.06 10.06 21.16
C ASP A 62 -2.29 11.20 20.46
N ASP A 63 -1.13 10.87 19.86
CA ASP A 63 -0.39 11.73 18.94
C ASP A 63 -0.07 11.01 17.62
N PRO A 64 -0.73 11.36 16.50
CA PRO A 64 -0.44 10.79 15.19
C PRO A 64 1.00 11.00 14.69
N MET A 65 1.77 11.92 15.29
CA MET A 65 3.17 12.16 14.94
C MET A 65 4.14 11.12 15.53
N GLU A 66 3.70 10.35 16.52
CA GLU A 66 4.49 9.25 17.11
C GLU A 66 4.32 7.92 16.36
N LEU A 67 3.35 7.86 15.45
CA LEU A 67 3.12 6.66 14.64
C LEU A 67 4.29 6.41 13.68
N THR A 68 4.66 5.14 13.57
CA THR A 68 5.69 4.61 12.71
C THR A 68 5.08 3.62 11.71
N VAL A 69 5.85 3.21 10.71
CA VAL A 69 5.41 2.17 9.76
C VAL A 69 5.17 0.83 10.47
N GLU A 70 5.92 0.53 11.52
CA GLU A 70 5.80 -0.72 12.29
C GLU A 70 4.40 -0.87 12.94
N ASP A 71 3.80 0.24 13.37
CA ASP A 71 2.44 0.27 13.94
C ASP A 71 1.37 -0.23 12.95
N PHE A 72 1.59 0.00 11.66
CA PHE A 72 0.71 -0.50 10.59
C PHE A 72 1.08 -1.92 10.18
N GLN A 73 2.38 -2.21 10.11
CA GLN A 73 2.91 -3.44 9.54
C GLN A 73 2.35 -4.68 10.25
N HIS A 74 2.39 -4.69 11.58
CA HIS A 74 1.88 -5.82 12.37
C HIS A 74 0.37 -6.03 12.17
N GLU A 75 -0.40 -4.96 12.07
CA GLU A 75 -1.84 -5.04 11.85
C GLU A 75 -2.20 -5.45 10.41
N PHE A 76 -1.41 -5.05 9.43
CA PHE A 76 -1.61 -5.44 8.03
C PHE A 76 -1.32 -6.93 7.80
N HIS A 77 -0.29 -7.48 8.46
CA HIS A 77 -0.01 -8.92 8.40
C HIS A 77 -1.19 -9.77 8.90
N LYS A 78 -1.89 -9.30 9.96
CA LYS A 78 -3.11 -9.98 10.46
C LYS A 78 -4.25 -9.97 9.45
N ILE A 79 -4.32 -8.96 8.59
CA ILE A 79 -5.34 -8.84 7.54
C ILE A 79 -4.97 -9.73 6.34
N ALA A 80 -3.70 -9.72 5.94
CA ALA A 80 -3.18 -10.53 4.86
C ALA A 80 -1.74 -10.94 5.16
N SER A 81 -1.52 -12.24 5.40
CA SER A 81 -0.22 -12.80 5.79
C SER A 81 0.86 -12.68 4.71
N GLN A 82 0.48 -12.30 3.49
CA GLN A 82 1.40 -11.98 2.39
C GLN A 82 2.09 -10.62 2.59
N ILE A 83 1.55 -9.76 3.46
CA ILE A 83 2.20 -8.53 3.89
C ILE A 83 3.13 -8.91 5.05
N SER A 84 4.43 -8.65 4.93
CA SER A 84 5.42 -9.05 5.92
C SER A 84 5.26 -8.29 7.24
N ASP A 85 5.40 -8.98 8.38
CA ASP A 85 5.56 -8.38 9.70
C ASP A 85 7.02 -8.30 10.18
N ALA A 86 7.97 -8.65 9.31
CA ALA A 86 9.39 -8.55 9.63
C ALA A 86 9.83 -7.07 9.67
N PRO A 87 10.53 -6.60 10.72
CA PRO A 87 10.92 -5.20 10.87
C PRO A 87 11.77 -4.64 9.71
N ASP A 88 12.46 -5.50 8.96
CA ASP A 88 13.30 -5.14 7.82
C ASP A 88 12.57 -5.24 6.46
N GLU A 89 11.32 -5.69 6.42
CA GLU A 89 10.52 -5.86 5.20
C GLU A 89 9.33 -4.89 5.13
N THR A 90 9.58 -3.61 5.34
CA THR A 90 8.54 -2.58 5.46
C THR A 90 8.02 -2.01 4.13
N GLU A 91 8.66 -2.33 3.00
CA GLU A 91 8.33 -1.75 1.68
C GLU A 91 6.86 -1.86 1.31
N GLN A 92 6.22 -2.98 1.67
CA GLN A 92 4.82 -3.25 1.37
C GLN A 92 3.89 -2.35 2.18
N THR A 93 4.17 -2.23 3.48
CA THR A 93 3.45 -1.36 4.39
C THR A 93 3.62 0.09 3.99
N ILE A 94 4.85 0.53 3.65
CA ILE A 94 5.13 1.88 3.16
C ILE A 94 4.26 2.18 1.95
N TYR A 95 4.20 1.27 0.96
CA TYR A 95 3.38 1.49 -0.24
C TYR A 95 1.89 1.67 0.11
N ILE A 96 1.34 0.79 0.94
CA ILE A 96 -0.08 0.83 1.34
C ILE A 96 -0.39 2.12 2.11
N VAL A 97 0.43 2.47 3.11
CA VAL A 97 0.29 3.68 3.94
C VAL A 97 0.45 4.94 3.09
N THR A 98 1.37 4.95 2.12
CA THR A 98 1.56 6.04 1.16
C THR A 98 0.31 6.23 0.31
N TRP A 99 -0.20 5.16 -0.30
CA TRP A 99 -1.37 5.21 -1.15
C TRP A 99 -2.58 5.74 -0.38
N ILE A 100 -2.83 5.18 0.80
CA ILE A 100 -3.94 5.61 1.67
C ILE A 100 -3.74 7.07 2.10
N GLY A 101 -2.51 7.46 2.43
CA GLY A 101 -2.16 8.84 2.77
C GLY A 101 -2.44 9.83 1.63
N GLN A 102 -2.07 9.49 0.40
CA GLN A 102 -2.25 10.35 -0.76
C GLN A 102 -3.73 10.52 -1.16
N HIS A 103 -4.52 9.46 -1.02
CA HIS A 103 -5.86 9.41 -1.61
C HIS A 103 -7.00 9.55 -0.60
N LEU A 104 -6.84 9.07 0.63
CA LEU A 104 -7.93 8.94 1.61
C LEU A 104 -7.69 9.70 2.91
N PHE A 105 -6.50 9.56 3.49
CA PHE A 105 -6.17 10.04 4.82
C PHE A 105 -4.84 10.82 4.84
N PRO A 106 -4.81 12.08 4.38
CA PRO A 106 -3.57 12.88 4.26
C PRO A 106 -2.70 12.98 5.51
N ARG A 107 -3.29 12.82 6.70
CA ARG A 107 -2.55 12.82 7.97
C ARG A 107 -1.60 11.64 8.14
N VAL A 108 -1.85 10.54 7.43
CA VAL A 108 -1.04 9.31 7.51
C VAL A 108 0.14 9.34 6.53
N TYR A 109 0.07 10.18 5.49
CA TYR A 109 1.12 10.29 4.48
C TYR A 109 2.53 10.55 5.06
N PRO A 110 2.73 11.48 6.02
CA PRO A 110 4.06 11.73 6.58
C PRO A 110 4.69 10.51 7.26
N ILE A 111 3.89 9.58 7.79
CA ILE A 111 4.38 8.39 8.50
C ILE A 111 5.15 7.47 7.54
N ALA A 112 4.64 7.29 6.31
CA ALA A 112 5.32 6.52 5.28
C ALA A 112 6.58 7.23 4.73
N MET A 113 6.65 8.56 4.79
CA MET A 113 7.75 9.35 4.24
C MET A 113 8.92 9.53 5.21
N ASN A 114 8.71 9.26 6.51
CA ASN A 114 9.71 9.41 7.57
C ASN A 114 10.48 8.11 7.86
N PHE A 115 10.32 7.07 7.03
CA PHE A 115 10.98 5.77 7.15
C PHE A 115 12.22 5.66 6.26
#